data_AF-A0A8H3J9W1-F1
#
_entry.id   AF-A0A8H3J9W1-F1
#
_cell.length_a   1.000
_cell.length_b   1.000
_cell.length_c   1.000
_cell.angle_alpha   90.00
_cell.angle_beta   90.00
_cell.angle_gamma   90.00
#
_symmetry.space_group_name_H-M   'P 1'
#
loop_
_entity.id
_entity.type
_entity.pdbx_description
1 polymer ?
#
loop_
_entity_poly.entity_id
_entity_poly.type
_entity_poly.pdbx_seq_one_letter_code
_entity_poly.pdbx_strand_id
1 'polypeptide(L)'
;MSSQGTKRPREEDHPPETSRPRKRPGGAARISKADSEAVLQRQQQRAEEDRHAAATRGVEEVVRQHYNAVPQRGREWRKTDSRIKGLRSFNNWIKSTIIHKFSPSEPGRDPLPLRVLDVGCGKGGDLGKWQQAPQQVELYVGVDPAEVSIDQARERFLQMRSGGGRGGRGGREGRGGHYGGRSQRTFDAEFFAEDAFTYSLGDIPIIREVGFGPGSRWGPSGGFDVVSMMFCMHYAFENEAKAKGMLANVAGSLKKGGRFLGVAPNSDSIRSGVKAFHERQAKAAASSSNGKPKGMVDGKSNAAPSSTPSRVPASAGQETQAPSLKRKAVDEVDGEPAAKKVEGSDESSPKTEIAAAINVLTEPPSDSPFKGDKIKPEQKELNDKTSDATADKKDSHTGSDPDSNAPKDDQQPEVAEWGNSIYRVRFPGDTPTDGIFRPPYGWKYSYFLEEAVEEVPEYVVPWEAFRAIAEDYNLELQYRKPFTEVWSEEKDSPVFGPLSERMGVRGRNAGPLLVSKEEMEAASFYHAFCFYKI
;
A
#
# COMPACT_ATOMS: atom_id res chain seq x y z
N MET A 1 -18.07 -43.59 -95.85
CA MET A 1 -19.53 -43.73 -96.05
C MET A 1 -20.21 -43.83 -94.70
N SER A 2 -21.37 -43.20 -94.61
CA SER A 2 -22.10 -42.82 -93.41
C SER A 2 -22.54 -43.95 -92.48
N SER A 3 -22.53 -43.58 -91.19
CA SER A 3 -23.62 -43.70 -90.21
C SER A 3 -24.08 -45.05 -89.67
N GLN A 4 -24.52 -44.91 -88.40
CA GLN A 4 -25.34 -45.80 -87.58
C GLN A 4 -24.53 -46.87 -86.85
N GLY A 5 -24.46 -46.88 -85.52
CA GLY A 5 -25.38 -46.35 -84.53
C GLY A 5 -25.52 -47.44 -83.49
N THR A 6 -24.94 -47.27 -82.30
CA THR A 6 -25.12 -48.21 -81.21
C THR A 6 -25.05 -47.49 -79.87
N LYS A 7 -25.92 -47.97 -79.00
CA LYS A 7 -26.47 -47.33 -77.81
C LYS A 7 -25.41 -47.17 -76.70
N ARG A 8 -25.43 -46.01 -76.04
CA ARG A 8 -24.71 -45.75 -74.79
C ARG A 8 -25.32 -46.58 -73.65
N PRO A 9 -24.52 -47.14 -72.73
CA PRO A 9 -25.01 -47.75 -71.51
C PRO A 9 -25.38 -46.69 -70.47
N ARG A 10 -26.38 -47.02 -69.64
CA ARG A 10 -26.97 -46.22 -68.56
C ARG A 10 -25.92 -45.76 -67.54
N GLU A 11 -25.90 -44.46 -67.26
CA GLU A 11 -25.39 -43.88 -66.00
C GLU A 11 -26.36 -44.21 -64.87
N GLU A 12 -25.80 -44.56 -63.71
CA GLU A 12 -26.52 -44.72 -62.45
C GLU A 12 -26.84 -43.33 -61.89
N ASP A 13 -28.10 -42.91 -61.99
CA ASP A 13 -28.61 -41.71 -61.32
C ASP A 13 -28.81 -41.98 -59.82
N HIS A 14 -27.92 -41.42 -59.01
CA HIS A 14 -28.14 -41.24 -57.58
C HIS A 14 -29.30 -40.24 -57.34
N PRO A 15 -30.21 -40.50 -56.38
CA PRO A 15 -31.34 -39.62 -56.13
C PRO A 15 -30.87 -38.24 -55.62
N PRO A 16 -31.59 -37.15 -55.95
CA PRO A 16 -31.23 -35.81 -55.49
C PRO A 16 -31.31 -35.72 -53.98
N GLU A 17 -30.21 -35.24 -53.39
CA GLU A 17 -30.07 -34.94 -51.98
C GLU A 17 -31.15 -33.92 -51.57
N THR A 18 -32.19 -34.40 -50.89
CA THR A 18 -33.26 -33.53 -50.39
C THR A 18 -32.68 -32.56 -49.37
N SER A 19 -32.70 -31.28 -49.71
CA SER A 19 -32.33 -30.19 -48.82
C SER A 19 -33.10 -30.32 -47.51
N ARG A 20 -32.39 -30.55 -46.41
CA ARG A 20 -32.98 -30.50 -45.06
C ARG A 20 -33.73 -29.17 -44.91
N PRO A 21 -35.01 -29.17 -44.51
CA PRO A 21 -35.75 -27.93 -44.31
C PRO A 21 -35.03 -27.10 -43.25
N ARG A 22 -34.68 -25.86 -43.60
CA ARG A 22 -34.15 -24.87 -42.65
C ARG A 22 -35.12 -24.79 -41.48
N LYS A 23 -34.64 -25.18 -40.29
CA LYS A 23 -35.36 -25.05 -39.03
C LYS A 23 -35.81 -23.58 -38.92
N ARG A 24 -37.13 -23.36 -38.89
CA ARG A 24 -37.71 -22.04 -38.57
C ARG A 24 -37.07 -21.51 -37.29
N PRO A 25 -36.80 -20.20 -37.16
CA PRO A 25 -36.30 -19.65 -35.91
C PRO A 25 -37.37 -19.85 -34.83
N GLY A 26 -37.25 -20.94 -34.08
CA GLY A 26 -37.99 -21.15 -32.84
C GLY A 26 -37.52 -20.09 -31.86
N GLY A 27 -38.48 -19.45 -31.20
CA GLY A 27 -38.31 -18.23 -30.41
C GLY A 27 -37.00 -18.17 -29.66
N ALA A 28 -36.18 -17.19 -30.03
CA ALA A 28 -35.08 -16.71 -29.21
C ALA A 28 -35.56 -16.59 -27.76
N ALA A 29 -34.72 -17.07 -26.84
CA ALA A 29 -34.94 -17.03 -25.40
C ALA A 29 -35.42 -15.64 -24.99
N ARG A 30 -36.75 -15.50 -24.80
CA ARG A 30 -37.33 -14.37 -24.11
C ARG A 30 -37.02 -14.59 -22.64
N ILE A 31 -35.83 -14.16 -22.23
CA ILE A 31 -35.54 -13.95 -20.81
C ILE A 31 -36.63 -12.99 -20.34
N SER A 32 -37.55 -13.47 -19.51
CA SER A 32 -38.66 -12.64 -19.07
C SER A 32 -38.11 -11.51 -18.20
N LYS A 33 -38.81 -10.37 -18.13
CA LYS A 33 -38.41 -9.30 -17.19
C LYS A 33 -38.25 -9.84 -15.77
N ALA A 34 -39.08 -10.81 -15.37
CA ALA A 34 -38.99 -11.47 -14.08
C ALA A 34 -37.70 -12.29 -13.91
N ASP A 35 -37.21 -12.96 -14.97
CA ASP A 35 -35.94 -13.70 -14.92
C ASP A 35 -34.74 -12.75 -14.83
N SER A 36 -34.78 -11.64 -15.57
CA SER A 36 -33.74 -10.59 -15.49
C SER A 36 -33.72 -9.91 -14.10
N GLU A 37 -34.88 -9.59 -13.54
CA GLU A 37 -35.02 -9.01 -12.20
C GLU A 37 -34.58 -10.00 -11.10
N ALA A 38 -34.89 -11.29 -11.24
CA ALA A 38 -34.43 -12.33 -10.30
C ALA A 38 -32.90 -12.52 -10.36
N VAL A 39 -32.28 -12.43 -11.54
CA VAL A 39 -30.83 -12.46 -11.68
C VAL A 39 -30.18 -11.23 -11.05
N LEU A 40 -30.77 -10.04 -11.23
CA LEU A 40 -30.28 -8.80 -10.63
C LEU A 40 -30.40 -8.83 -9.10
N GLN A 41 -31.55 -9.26 -8.56
CA GLN A 41 -31.75 -9.44 -7.12
C GLN A 41 -30.75 -10.44 -6.55
N ARG A 42 -30.49 -11.55 -7.24
CA ARG A 42 -29.51 -12.54 -6.79
C ARG A 42 -28.07 -12.00 -6.83
N GLN A 43 -27.75 -11.12 -7.77
CA GLN A 43 -26.46 -10.42 -7.82
C GLN A 43 -26.35 -9.36 -6.70
N GLN A 44 -27.41 -8.58 -6.45
CA GLN A 44 -27.47 -7.61 -5.36
C GLN A 44 -27.38 -8.29 -3.99
N GLN A 45 -28.11 -9.40 -3.81
CA GLN A 45 -28.11 -10.19 -2.59
C GLN A 45 -26.75 -10.85 -2.36
N ARG A 46 -26.08 -11.37 -3.41
CA ARG A 46 -24.68 -11.80 -3.29
C ARG A 46 -23.72 -10.65 -2.96
N ALA A 47 -23.90 -9.48 -3.57
CA ALA A 47 -23.06 -8.32 -3.29
C ALA A 47 -23.28 -7.76 -1.87
N GLU A 48 -24.49 -7.88 -1.33
CA GLU A 48 -24.81 -7.58 0.07
C GLU A 48 -24.30 -8.65 1.03
N GLU A 49 -24.44 -9.93 0.69
CA GLU A 49 -23.89 -11.06 1.46
C GLU A 49 -22.36 -11.02 1.48
N ASP A 50 -21.69 -10.71 0.36
CA ASP A 50 -20.24 -10.50 0.28
C ASP A 50 -19.81 -9.27 1.08
N ARG A 51 -20.57 -8.16 1.03
CA ARG A 51 -20.34 -6.97 1.86
C ARG A 51 -20.52 -7.26 3.34
N HIS A 52 -21.56 -8.00 3.71
CA HIS A 52 -21.85 -8.38 5.09
C HIS A 52 -20.82 -9.38 5.61
N ALA A 53 -20.45 -10.39 4.82
CA ALA A 53 -19.39 -11.34 5.15
C ALA A 53 -18.02 -10.64 5.30
N ALA A 54 -17.71 -9.63 4.47
CA ALA A 54 -16.54 -8.78 4.62
C ALA A 54 -16.62 -7.84 5.84
N ALA A 55 -17.82 -7.51 6.31
CA ALA A 55 -18.04 -6.74 7.55
C ALA A 55 -18.00 -7.63 8.81
N THR A 56 -18.26 -8.93 8.68
CA THR A 56 -18.26 -9.89 9.81
C THR A 56 -16.89 -10.56 9.99
N ARG A 57 -16.06 -10.61 8.94
CA ARG A 57 -14.63 -10.97 9.03
C ARG A 57 -13.86 -9.76 9.54
N GLY A 58 -13.06 -9.93 10.60
CA GLY A 58 -12.17 -8.86 11.07
C GLY A 58 -11.29 -8.36 9.92
N VAL A 59 -11.13 -7.05 9.81
CA VAL A 59 -10.34 -6.40 8.75
C VAL A 59 -8.94 -7.02 8.64
N GLU A 60 -8.35 -7.35 9.77
CA GLU A 60 -7.04 -8.01 9.90
C GLU A 60 -6.98 -9.38 9.23
N GLU A 61 -8.02 -10.20 9.36
CA GLU A 61 -8.06 -11.52 8.74
C GLU A 61 -8.13 -11.40 7.20
N VAL A 62 -8.86 -10.42 6.70
CA VAL A 62 -8.92 -10.11 5.26
C VAL A 62 -7.53 -9.72 4.76
N VAL A 63 -6.81 -8.88 5.49
CA VAL A 63 -5.47 -8.46 5.08
C VAL A 63 -4.48 -9.64 5.15
N ARG A 64 -4.52 -10.44 6.22
CA ARG A 64 -3.72 -11.66 6.39
C ARG A 64 -3.92 -12.66 5.26
N GLN A 65 -5.17 -12.99 4.96
CA GLN A 65 -5.52 -13.91 3.87
C GLN A 65 -5.05 -13.38 2.53
N HIS A 66 -5.23 -12.08 2.26
CA HIS A 66 -4.79 -11.47 1.01
C HIS A 66 -3.29 -11.69 0.77
N TYR A 67 -2.42 -11.29 1.70
CA TYR A 67 -0.96 -11.39 1.49
C TYR A 67 -0.41 -12.82 1.51
N ASN A 68 -1.07 -13.73 2.23
CA ASN A 68 -0.76 -15.15 2.16
C ASN A 68 -1.16 -15.75 0.79
N ALA A 69 -2.25 -15.27 0.20
CA ALA A 69 -2.74 -15.72 -1.10
C ALA A 69 -1.99 -15.11 -2.30
N VAL A 70 -1.37 -13.93 -2.17
CA VAL A 70 -0.61 -13.30 -3.27
C VAL A 70 0.51 -14.25 -3.74
N PRO A 71 0.44 -14.75 -5.00
CA PRO A 71 1.40 -15.73 -5.51
C PRO A 71 2.83 -15.18 -5.51
N GLN A 72 3.80 -16.04 -5.14
CA GLN A 72 5.21 -15.71 -5.29
C GLN A 72 5.60 -15.70 -6.77
N ARG A 73 5.44 -14.55 -7.42
CA ARG A 73 6.01 -14.33 -8.74
C ARG A 73 7.50 -14.02 -8.55
N GLY A 74 8.36 -14.96 -8.95
CA GLY A 74 9.80 -14.92 -8.68
C GLY A 74 10.52 -13.65 -9.15
N ARG A 75 11.77 -13.45 -8.71
CA ARG A 75 12.57 -12.23 -9.01
C ARG A 75 12.66 -11.89 -10.49
N GLU A 76 12.78 -12.90 -11.35
CA GLU A 76 12.88 -12.71 -12.79
C GLU A 76 11.62 -12.06 -13.35
N TRP A 77 10.45 -12.62 -13.04
CA TRP A 77 9.15 -12.07 -13.44
C TRP A 77 8.98 -10.59 -13.03
N ARG A 78 9.46 -10.20 -11.84
CA ARG A 78 9.38 -8.79 -11.40
C ARG A 78 10.26 -7.85 -12.21
N LYS A 79 11.36 -8.34 -12.79
CA LYS A 79 12.25 -7.56 -13.66
C LYS A 79 11.72 -7.49 -15.09
N THR A 80 11.11 -8.56 -15.59
CA THR A 80 10.75 -8.73 -17.00
C THR A 80 9.30 -8.39 -17.30
N ASP A 81 8.36 -8.89 -16.49
CA ASP A 81 6.95 -9.01 -16.84
C ASP A 81 6.00 -8.19 -15.95
N SER A 82 6.47 -7.65 -14.81
CA SER A 82 5.64 -6.84 -13.91
C SER A 82 5.24 -5.50 -14.55
N ARG A 83 3.94 -5.20 -14.50
CA ARG A 83 3.36 -3.93 -14.98
C ARG A 83 3.73 -2.73 -14.10
N ILE A 84 4.08 -2.99 -12.83
CA ILE A 84 4.48 -1.97 -11.85
C ILE A 84 5.97 -2.04 -11.47
N LYS A 85 6.83 -2.49 -12.40
CA LYS A 85 8.27 -2.68 -12.15
C LYS A 85 8.99 -1.39 -11.71
N GLY A 86 8.63 -0.25 -12.30
CA GLY A 86 9.21 1.05 -11.98
C GLY A 86 8.82 1.47 -10.56
N LEU A 87 7.54 1.30 -10.19
CA LEU A 87 7.05 1.54 -8.84
C LEU A 87 7.77 0.68 -7.79
N ARG A 88 7.96 -0.62 -8.06
CA ARG A 88 8.69 -1.52 -7.15
C ARG A 88 10.14 -1.07 -6.94
N SER A 89 10.85 -0.74 -8.02
CA SER A 89 12.22 -0.21 -7.94
C SER A 89 12.28 1.10 -7.16
N PHE A 90 11.33 2.01 -7.41
CA PHE A 90 11.26 3.31 -6.75
C PHE A 90 10.98 3.17 -5.25
N ASN A 91 9.99 2.38 -4.86
CA ASN A 91 9.67 2.13 -3.45
C ASN A 91 10.85 1.48 -2.72
N ASN A 92 11.52 0.51 -3.34
CA ASN A 92 12.73 -0.09 -2.77
C ASN A 92 13.89 0.89 -2.63
N TRP A 93 14.04 1.83 -3.57
CA TRP A 93 15.05 2.88 -3.47
C TRP A 93 14.73 3.84 -2.33
N ILE A 94 13.48 4.31 -2.21
CA ILE A 94 13.05 5.15 -1.08
C ILE A 94 13.37 4.48 0.25
N LYS A 95 13.01 3.19 0.42
CA LYS A 95 13.32 2.46 1.65
C LYS A 95 14.81 2.37 1.93
N SER A 96 15.62 2.09 0.90
CA SER A 96 17.08 2.06 1.04
C SER A 96 17.63 3.43 1.46
N THR A 97 17.13 4.50 0.87
CA THR A 97 17.49 5.88 1.18
C THR A 97 17.18 6.22 2.63
N ILE A 98 15.96 5.94 3.11
CA ILE A 98 15.54 6.28 4.48
C ILE A 98 16.25 5.42 5.52
N ILE A 99 16.38 4.11 5.28
CA ILE A 99 17.16 3.22 6.17
C ILE A 99 18.60 3.71 6.27
N HIS A 100 19.24 4.02 5.15
CA HIS A 100 20.63 4.47 5.16
C HIS A 100 20.80 5.86 5.78
N LYS A 101 19.86 6.78 5.55
CA LYS A 101 19.92 8.17 6.05
C LYS A 101 19.69 8.25 7.56
N PHE A 102 18.81 7.38 8.10
CA PHE A 102 18.41 7.41 9.50
C PHE A 102 18.88 6.19 10.30
N SER A 103 19.71 5.32 9.73
CA SER A 103 20.54 4.44 10.54
C SER A 103 21.54 5.34 11.28
N PRO A 104 21.58 5.31 12.63
CA PRO A 104 22.53 6.12 13.39
C PRO A 104 23.95 5.93 12.85
N SER A 105 24.69 7.02 12.73
CA SER A 105 26.13 7.02 12.53
C SER A 105 26.71 8.15 13.37
N GLU A 106 27.19 7.86 14.57
CA GLU A 106 27.75 8.88 15.48
C GLU A 106 29.21 9.19 15.08
N PRO A 107 29.55 10.41 14.64
CA PRO A 107 30.93 10.78 14.34
C PRO A 107 31.75 10.88 15.64
N GLY A 108 32.95 10.29 15.68
CA GLY A 108 33.93 10.53 16.76
C GLY A 108 33.93 9.52 17.92
N ARG A 109 33.11 8.47 17.87
CA ARG A 109 33.28 7.23 18.65
C ARG A 109 33.30 6.06 17.68
N ASP A 110 33.97 4.97 18.05
CA ASP A 110 33.74 3.69 17.38
C ASP A 110 32.25 3.35 17.54
N PRO A 111 31.44 3.40 16.46
CA PRO A 111 30.00 3.25 16.60
C PRO A 111 29.71 1.81 17.03
N LEU A 112 29.00 1.63 18.14
CA LEU A 112 28.53 0.31 18.55
C LEU A 112 27.58 -0.25 17.47
N PRO A 113 27.64 -1.54 17.13
CA PRO A 113 26.69 -2.13 16.19
C PRO A 113 25.23 -1.84 16.53
N LEU A 114 24.39 -1.69 15.50
CA LEU A 114 22.97 -1.36 15.64
C LEU A 114 22.13 -2.57 16.06
N ARG A 115 21.10 -2.31 16.86
CA ARG A 115 19.99 -3.23 17.11
C ARG A 115 18.74 -2.67 16.46
N VAL A 116 18.13 -3.47 15.59
CA VAL A 116 16.97 -3.07 14.78
C VAL A 116 15.77 -3.95 15.12
N LEU A 117 14.64 -3.31 15.38
CA LEU A 117 13.33 -3.96 15.46
C LEU A 117 12.52 -3.54 14.23
N ASP A 118 12.17 -4.49 13.38
CA ASP A 118 11.40 -4.26 12.15
C ASP A 118 9.98 -4.80 12.32
N VAL A 119 9.03 -3.89 12.53
CA VAL A 119 7.63 -4.22 12.78
C VAL A 119 6.85 -4.18 11.49
N GLY A 120 6.13 -5.26 11.19
CA GLY A 120 5.58 -5.52 9.86
C GLY A 120 6.67 -5.91 8.88
N CYS A 121 7.65 -6.73 9.30
CA CYS A 121 8.79 -7.08 8.44
C CYS A 121 8.40 -7.89 7.19
N GLY A 122 7.18 -8.44 7.16
CA GLY A 122 6.67 -9.30 6.11
C GLY A 122 7.60 -10.49 5.87
N LYS A 123 7.79 -10.83 4.60
CA LYS A 123 8.68 -11.89 4.08
C LYS A 123 10.15 -11.47 4.06
N GLY A 124 10.55 -10.45 4.83
CA GLY A 124 11.93 -9.97 4.94
C GLY A 124 12.43 -9.18 3.73
N GLY A 125 11.64 -8.26 3.18
CA GLY A 125 12.04 -7.44 2.02
C GLY A 125 13.19 -6.45 2.29
N ASP A 126 13.42 -6.12 3.56
CA ASP A 126 14.41 -5.12 3.99
C ASP A 126 15.69 -5.69 4.59
N LEU A 127 15.78 -7.02 4.75
CA LEU A 127 16.99 -7.71 5.27
C LEU A 127 18.27 -7.29 4.54
N GLY A 128 18.23 -7.27 3.21
CA GLY A 128 19.39 -6.87 2.39
C GLY A 128 19.72 -5.37 2.50
N LYS A 129 18.75 -4.52 2.88
CA LYS A 129 18.96 -3.09 3.10
C LYS A 129 19.65 -2.85 4.43
N TRP A 130 19.21 -3.54 5.49
CA TRP A 130 19.85 -3.55 6.79
C TRP A 130 21.27 -4.12 6.74
N GLN A 131 21.51 -5.16 5.94
CA GLN A 131 22.86 -5.70 5.71
C GLN A 131 23.82 -4.69 5.06
N GLN A 132 23.27 -3.74 4.28
CA GLN A 132 23.99 -2.69 3.57
C GLN A 132 23.91 -1.32 4.28
N ALA A 133 23.36 -1.27 5.49
CA ALA A 133 23.31 -0.04 6.28
C ALA A 133 24.73 0.49 6.56
N PRO A 134 24.91 1.82 6.68
CA PRO A 134 26.23 2.42 6.85
C PRO A 134 26.93 1.98 8.14
N GLN A 135 26.15 1.80 9.21
CA GLN A 135 26.61 1.23 10.47
C GLN A 135 26.20 -0.25 10.53
N GLN A 136 27.13 -1.10 10.98
CA GLN A 136 26.90 -2.53 11.07
C GLN A 136 25.73 -2.83 12.02
N VAL A 137 24.82 -3.69 11.59
CA VAL A 137 23.78 -4.28 12.44
C VAL A 137 24.37 -5.47 13.21
N GLU A 138 24.15 -5.54 14.51
CA GLU A 138 24.44 -6.71 15.35
C GLU A 138 23.22 -7.61 15.42
N LEU A 139 22.04 -7.04 15.70
CA LEU A 139 20.80 -7.77 15.91
C LEU A 139 19.68 -7.16 15.07
N TYR A 140 18.94 -8.03 14.38
CA TYR A 140 17.68 -7.71 13.70
C TYR A 140 16.57 -8.57 14.29
N VAL A 141 15.50 -7.94 14.78
CA VAL A 141 14.29 -8.65 15.22
C VAL A 141 13.17 -8.29 14.25
N GLY A 142 12.70 -9.26 13.49
CA GLY A 142 11.55 -9.12 12.61
C GLY A 142 10.27 -9.55 13.33
N VAL A 143 9.29 -8.66 13.41
CA VAL A 143 7.95 -9.01 13.90
C VAL A 143 6.99 -8.78 12.76
N ASP A 144 6.24 -9.82 12.40
CA ASP A 144 5.16 -9.69 11.46
C ASP A 144 4.00 -10.57 11.92
N PRO A 145 2.80 -10.02 11.90
CA PRO A 145 1.60 -10.78 12.22
C PRO A 145 1.39 -12.07 11.38
N ALA A 146 1.74 -12.14 10.10
CA ALA A 146 1.56 -13.37 9.33
C ALA A 146 2.69 -14.39 9.57
N GLU A 147 2.39 -15.52 10.22
CA GLU A 147 3.33 -16.63 10.44
C GLU A 147 3.99 -17.13 9.14
N VAL A 148 3.22 -17.31 8.06
CA VAL A 148 3.76 -17.69 6.74
C VAL A 148 4.77 -16.66 6.21
N SER A 149 4.55 -15.37 6.48
CA SER A 149 5.50 -14.32 6.10
C SER A 149 6.77 -14.39 6.95
N ILE A 150 6.64 -14.66 8.24
CA ILE A 150 7.77 -14.87 9.16
C ILE A 150 8.64 -16.06 8.75
N ASP A 151 8.03 -17.19 8.39
CA ASP A 151 8.78 -18.35 7.91
C ASP A 151 9.58 -18.04 6.65
N GLN A 152 8.98 -17.31 5.71
CA GLN A 152 9.65 -16.87 4.49
C GLN A 152 10.77 -15.85 4.76
N ALA A 153 10.58 -14.94 5.72
CA ALA A 153 11.61 -14.01 6.15
C ALA A 153 12.80 -14.75 6.77
N ARG A 154 12.53 -15.74 7.62
CA ARG A 154 13.53 -16.61 8.23
C ARG A 154 14.31 -17.39 7.16
N GLU A 155 13.62 -17.99 6.18
CA GLU A 155 14.26 -18.69 5.07
C GLU A 155 15.17 -17.76 4.26
N ARG A 156 14.67 -16.57 3.91
CA ARG A 156 15.44 -15.56 3.16
C ARG A 156 16.70 -15.12 3.92
N PHE A 157 16.60 -14.95 5.24
CA PHE A 157 17.74 -14.65 6.08
C PHE A 157 18.77 -15.79 6.11
N LEU A 158 18.32 -17.05 6.23
CA LEU A 158 19.22 -18.22 6.19
C LEU A 158 19.92 -18.36 4.83
N GLN A 159 19.24 -18.07 3.72
CA GLN A 159 19.85 -18.01 2.38
C GLN A 159 20.92 -16.90 2.31
N MET A 160 20.63 -15.72 2.85
CA MET A 160 21.58 -14.61 2.93
C MET A 160 22.83 -14.99 3.74
N ARG A 161 22.65 -15.68 4.88
CA ARG A 161 23.74 -16.14 5.75
C ARG A 161 24.58 -17.25 5.13
N SER A 162 23.95 -18.22 4.44
CA SER A 162 24.63 -19.37 3.81
C SER A 162 25.37 -18.99 2.53
N GLY A 163 24.89 -17.98 1.79
CA GLY A 163 25.55 -17.45 0.59
C GLY A 163 26.92 -16.80 0.86
N GLY A 164 27.21 -16.42 2.10
CA GLY A 164 28.52 -15.86 2.52
C GLY A 164 29.64 -16.90 2.71
N GLY A 165 29.35 -18.21 2.62
CA GLY A 165 30.28 -19.28 3.02
C GLY A 165 30.78 -20.24 1.92
N ARG A 166 30.32 -20.11 0.66
CA ARG A 166 30.64 -21.07 -0.43
C ARG A 166 31.38 -20.47 -1.64
N GLY A 167 32.27 -19.50 -1.40
CA GLY A 167 33.03 -18.83 -2.47
C GLY A 167 34.54 -18.67 -2.23
N GLY A 168 35.19 -19.55 -1.46
CA GLY A 168 36.57 -19.28 -1.00
C GLY A 168 37.51 -20.46 -0.82
N ARG A 169 37.44 -21.49 -1.67
CA ARG A 169 38.59 -22.38 -1.93
C ARG A 169 38.78 -22.52 -3.43
N GLY A 170 39.42 -21.52 -4.03
CA GLY A 170 39.91 -21.61 -5.41
C GLY A 170 39.86 -20.30 -6.17
N GLY A 171 41.03 -19.67 -6.34
CA GLY A 171 41.37 -19.06 -7.63
C GLY A 171 41.24 -17.54 -7.77
N ARG A 172 42.41 -16.91 -7.70
CA ARG A 172 42.91 -15.84 -8.58
C ARG A 172 42.66 -14.39 -8.16
N GLU A 173 43.78 -13.78 -7.76
CA GLU A 173 44.03 -12.34 -7.69
C GLU A 173 43.61 -11.63 -9.00
N GLY A 174 42.91 -10.50 -8.88
CA GLY A 174 42.56 -9.68 -10.06
C GLY A 174 41.67 -8.47 -9.79
N ARG A 175 42.31 -7.34 -9.43
CA ARG A 175 41.94 -5.93 -9.68
C ARG A 175 40.45 -5.55 -9.88
N GLY A 176 39.94 -4.71 -8.97
CA GLY A 176 39.00 -3.64 -9.33
C GLY A 176 38.03 -3.21 -8.22
N GLY A 177 38.30 -2.07 -7.56
CA GLY A 177 37.29 -1.32 -6.79
C GLY A 177 37.69 -0.99 -5.36
N HIS A 178 38.36 0.16 -5.15
CA HIS A 178 38.65 0.73 -3.84
C HIS A 178 37.40 1.32 -3.19
N TYR A 179 36.60 0.48 -2.54
CA TYR A 179 35.91 0.82 -1.29
C TYR A 179 36.13 -0.38 -0.37
N GLY A 180 36.77 -0.17 0.78
CA GLY A 180 37.30 -1.20 1.68
C GLY A 180 36.24 -2.14 2.26
N GLY A 181 35.75 -3.08 1.45
CA GLY A 181 34.77 -4.09 1.83
C GLY A 181 35.38 -5.12 2.78
N ARG A 182 35.36 -4.83 4.08
CA ARG A 182 35.19 -5.92 5.06
C ARG A 182 33.95 -6.69 4.61
N SER A 183 34.09 -8.01 4.44
CA SER A 183 32.94 -8.90 4.43
C SER A 183 32.14 -8.58 5.69
N GLN A 184 31.05 -7.81 5.55
CA GLN A 184 30.20 -7.45 6.67
C GLN A 184 29.67 -8.78 7.22
N ARG A 185 29.99 -9.10 8.47
CA ARG A 185 29.39 -10.26 9.10
C ARG A 185 27.88 -10.08 9.03
N THR A 186 27.18 -11.10 8.57
CA THR A 186 25.72 -11.12 8.66
C THR A 186 25.32 -10.95 10.11
N PHE A 187 24.39 -10.04 10.37
CA PHE A 187 23.82 -9.80 11.69
C PHE A 187 23.14 -11.06 12.21
N ASP A 188 22.95 -11.16 13.52
CA ASP A 188 22.05 -12.14 14.10
C ASP A 188 20.60 -11.70 13.89
N ALA A 189 19.71 -12.65 13.62
CA ALA A 189 18.30 -12.34 13.39
C ALA A 189 17.34 -13.31 14.07
N GLU A 190 16.28 -12.76 14.63
CA GLU A 190 15.15 -13.49 15.19
C GLU A 190 13.84 -12.99 14.56
N PHE A 191 12.86 -13.90 14.46
CA PHE A 191 11.61 -13.63 13.75
C PHE A 191 10.43 -14.18 14.55
N PHE A 192 9.39 -13.36 14.73
CA PHE A 192 8.22 -13.68 15.55
C PHE A 192 6.91 -13.33 14.85
N ALA A 193 5.96 -14.26 14.92
CA ALA A 193 4.59 -14.04 14.49
C ALA A 193 3.80 -13.42 15.65
N GLU A 194 3.53 -12.11 15.59
CA GLU A 194 2.87 -11.40 16.69
C GLU A 194 2.10 -10.15 16.20
N ASP A 195 1.01 -9.81 16.87
CA ASP A 195 0.28 -8.56 16.63
C ASP A 195 0.87 -7.43 17.47
N ALA A 196 1.77 -6.67 16.83
CA ALA A 196 2.45 -5.54 17.41
C ALA A 196 1.56 -4.30 17.66
N PHE A 197 0.27 -4.34 17.32
CA PHE A 197 -0.67 -3.24 17.59
C PHE A 197 -1.51 -3.48 18.84
N THR A 198 -1.79 -4.74 19.15
CA THR A 198 -2.66 -5.13 20.28
C THR A 198 -1.86 -5.65 21.47
N TYR A 199 -0.84 -6.47 21.24
CA TYR A 199 -0.08 -7.14 22.30
C TYR A 199 1.26 -6.44 22.56
N SER A 200 1.75 -6.58 23.80
CA SER A 200 3.03 -6.00 24.20
C SER A 200 4.19 -6.76 23.56
N LEU A 201 5.04 -6.06 22.81
CA LEU A 201 6.27 -6.67 22.28
C LEU A 201 7.27 -7.01 23.39
N GLY A 202 7.11 -6.46 24.59
CA GLY A 202 7.89 -6.84 25.78
C GLY A 202 7.65 -8.28 26.25
N ASP A 203 6.63 -8.97 25.74
CA ASP A 203 6.40 -10.39 26.03
C ASP A 203 7.32 -11.31 25.20
N ILE A 204 7.89 -10.79 24.10
CA ILE A 204 8.89 -11.50 23.29
C ILE A 204 10.23 -11.50 24.05
N PRO A 205 10.83 -12.68 24.35
CA PRO A 205 12.01 -12.79 25.20
C PRO A 205 13.19 -11.92 24.74
N ILE A 206 13.55 -11.96 23.46
CA ILE A 206 14.68 -11.18 22.95
C ILE A 206 14.43 -9.66 23.01
N ILE A 207 13.20 -9.20 22.79
CA ILE A 207 12.85 -7.77 22.88
C ILE A 207 12.97 -7.31 24.33
N ARG A 208 12.43 -8.08 25.28
CA ARG A 208 12.57 -7.82 26.70
C ARG A 208 14.02 -7.82 27.15
N GLU A 209 14.81 -8.76 26.63
CA GLU A 209 16.22 -8.86 26.95
C GLU A 209 16.98 -7.63 26.46
N VAL A 210 16.81 -7.23 25.20
CA VAL A 210 17.41 -5.99 24.62
C VAL A 210 16.99 -4.76 25.42
N GLY A 211 15.69 -4.66 25.73
CA GLY A 211 15.11 -3.63 26.59
C GLY A 211 13.72 -3.21 26.10
N PHE A 212 12.77 -3.19 27.02
CA PHE A 212 11.41 -2.72 26.79
C PHE A 212 10.96 -1.87 28.00
N GLY A 213 10.85 -0.55 27.82
CA GLY A 213 10.61 0.40 28.91
C GLY A 213 11.85 0.70 29.78
N PRO A 214 11.68 1.40 30.92
CA PRO A 214 12.80 1.75 31.79
C PRO A 214 13.33 0.53 32.56
N GLY A 215 14.57 0.14 32.27
CA GLY A 215 15.29 -0.95 32.95
C GLY A 215 15.61 -2.12 32.02
N SER A 216 16.89 -2.26 31.64
CA SER A 216 17.37 -3.34 30.78
C SER A 216 18.65 -3.97 31.33
N ARG A 217 18.85 -5.26 31.03
CA ARG A 217 20.08 -5.99 31.32
C ARG A 217 21.30 -5.48 30.53
N TRP A 218 21.08 -4.76 29.43
CA TRP A 218 22.14 -4.18 28.58
C TRP A 218 22.56 -2.77 29.01
N GLY A 219 22.22 -2.37 30.23
CA GLY A 219 22.64 -1.11 30.85
C GLY A 219 21.54 -0.07 30.97
N PRO A 220 21.87 1.13 31.48
CA PRO A 220 20.89 2.18 31.84
C PRO A 220 20.03 2.68 30.67
N SER A 221 20.43 2.39 29.43
CA SER A 221 19.79 2.87 28.20
C SER A 221 19.23 1.74 27.32
N GLY A 222 19.07 0.51 27.81
CA GLY A 222 18.72 -0.61 26.92
C GLY A 222 17.46 -0.38 26.07
N GLY A 223 17.37 -1.14 24.98
CA GLY A 223 16.44 -0.92 23.89
C GLY A 223 17.13 -0.93 22.52
N PHE A 224 16.32 -0.87 21.48
CA PHE A 224 16.72 -0.85 20.08
C PHE A 224 17.18 0.54 19.65
N ASP A 225 18.17 0.59 18.75
CA ASP A 225 18.64 1.82 18.11
C ASP A 225 17.62 2.34 17.11
N VAL A 226 16.95 1.41 16.42
CA VAL A 226 15.98 1.72 15.38
C VAL A 226 14.77 0.80 15.49
N VAL A 227 13.59 1.39 15.41
CA VAL A 227 12.34 0.69 15.12
C VAL A 227 11.89 1.12 13.72
N SER A 228 11.67 0.16 12.82
CA SER A 228 11.14 0.43 11.48
C SER A 228 9.72 -0.06 11.29
N MET A 229 8.90 0.74 10.59
CA MET A 229 7.55 0.38 10.14
C MET A 229 7.36 0.82 8.69
N MET A 230 7.64 -0.08 7.75
CA MET A 230 7.58 0.23 6.32
C MET A 230 6.22 -0.17 5.75
N PHE A 231 5.29 0.75 5.56
CA PHE A 231 3.95 0.50 5.00
C PHE A 231 2.99 -0.31 5.92
N CYS A 232 3.14 -0.30 7.26
CA CYS A 232 2.21 -1.01 8.18
C CYS A 232 1.46 -0.11 9.15
N MET A 233 2.01 1.05 9.53
CA MET A 233 1.46 1.75 10.70
C MET A 233 -0.01 2.21 10.53
N HIS A 234 -0.48 2.34 9.29
CA HIS A 234 -1.84 2.77 8.99
C HIS A 234 -2.90 1.71 9.35
N TYR A 235 -2.53 0.43 9.49
CA TYR A 235 -3.47 -0.60 9.96
C TYR A 235 -3.83 -0.42 11.43
N ALA A 236 -2.90 0.11 12.25
CA ALA A 236 -3.15 0.40 13.65
C ALA A 236 -4.20 1.51 13.87
N PHE A 237 -4.47 2.33 12.85
CA PHE A 237 -5.44 3.43 12.92
C PHE A 237 -6.91 2.99 12.75
N GLU A 238 -7.16 1.67 12.75
CA GLU A 238 -8.51 1.11 12.87
C GLU A 238 -9.26 1.67 14.08
N ASN A 239 -8.59 1.75 15.23
CA ASN A 239 -9.15 2.30 16.45
C ASN A 239 -8.05 2.90 17.34
N GLU A 240 -8.48 3.68 18.33
CA GLU A 240 -7.57 4.37 19.25
C GLU A 240 -6.69 3.41 20.05
N ALA A 241 -7.22 2.26 20.50
CA ALA A 241 -6.50 1.30 21.32
C ALA A 241 -5.31 0.71 20.56
N LYS A 242 -5.51 0.31 19.30
CA LYS A 242 -4.44 -0.22 18.44
C LYS A 242 -3.38 0.83 18.11
N ALA A 243 -3.79 2.06 17.81
CA ALA A 243 -2.84 3.15 17.57
C ALA A 243 -1.97 3.46 18.80
N LYS A 244 -2.57 3.45 20.00
CA LYS A 244 -1.85 3.61 21.27
C LYS A 244 -0.95 2.41 21.59
N GLY A 245 -1.42 1.18 21.39
CA GLY A 245 -0.63 -0.03 21.57
C GLY A 245 0.59 -0.07 20.66
N MET A 246 0.41 0.28 19.38
CA MET A 246 1.50 0.46 18.42
C MET A 246 2.55 1.46 18.92
N LEU A 247 2.13 2.66 19.34
CA LEU A 247 3.06 3.69 19.85
C LEU A 247 3.75 3.27 21.15
N ALA A 248 3.04 2.59 22.06
CA ALA A 248 3.62 2.03 23.28
C ALA A 248 4.73 1.01 22.96
N ASN A 249 4.49 0.12 21.98
CA ASN A 249 5.48 -0.85 21.55
C ASN A 249 6.71 -0.21 20.89
N VAL A 250 6.50 0.76 19.99
CA VAL A 250 7.60 1.51 19.36
C VAL A 250 8.42 2.24 20.43
N ALA A 251 7.74 3.00 21.29
CA ALA A 251 8.38 3.88 22.25
C ALA A 251 9.01 3.13 23.43
N GLY A 252 8.45 1.98 23.80
CA GLY A 252 8.98 1.08 24.82
C GLY A 252 10.20 0.30 24.33
N SER A 253 10.23 -0.07 23.04
CA SER A 253 11.37 -0.79 22.46
C SER A 253 12.57 0.13 22.16
N LEU A 254 12.35 1.42 21.93
CA LEU A 254 13.43 2.36 21.62
C LEU A 254 14.23 2.77 22.85
N LYS A 255 15.56 2.78 22.72
CA LYS A 255 16.42 3.50 23.66
C LYS A 255 16.27 5.02 23.49
N LYS A 256 16.69 5.78 24.51
CA LYS A 256 16.86 7.23 24.39
C LYS A 256 17.82 7.54 23.23
N GLY A 257 17.38 8.43 22.34
CA GLY A 257 18.05 8.78 21.11
C GLY A 257 17.94 7.76 19.96
N GLY A 258 17.14 6.71 20.16
CA GLY A 258 16.75 5.80 19.10
C GLY A 258 15.81 6.47 18.09
N ARG A 259 15.69 5.85 16.91
CA ARG A 259 14.93 6.40 15.78
C ARG A 259 13.75 5.50 15.44
N PHE A 260 12.57 6.09 15.31
CA PHE A 260 11.40 5.44 14.73
C PHE A 260 11.23 5.91 13.29
N LEU A 261 11.50 5.06 12.31
CA LEU A 261 11.41 5.42 10.90
C LEU A 261 10.38 4.56 10.18
N GLY A 262 9.80 5.10 9.12
CA GLY A 262 8.78 4.37 8.39
C GLY A 262 8.29 5.05 7.13
N VAL A 263 7.32 4.37 6.52
CA VAL A 263 6.59 4.82 5.34
C VAL A 263 5.11 4.61 5.60
N ALA A 264 4.29 5.60 5.27
CA ALA A 264 2.84 5.52 5.41
C ALA A 264 2.13 6.28 4.28
N PRO A 265 0.87 5.90 3.98
CA PRO A 265 -0.05 6.72 3.18
C PRO A 265 -0.06 8.16 3.69
N ASN A 266 0.05 9.11 2.77
CA ASN A 266 0.10 10.52 3.11
C ASN A 266 -1.32 11.07 3.26
N SER A 267 -1.71 11.44 4.48
CA SER A 267 -3.03 12.02 4.74
C SER A 267 -3.32 13.29 3.97
N ASP A 268 -2.29 14.05 3.55
CA ASP A 268 -2.48 15.25 2.72
C ASP A 268 -2.91 14.89 1.29
N SER A 269 -2.38 13.79 0.74
CA SER A 269 -2.81 13.23 -0.55
C SER A 269 -4.25 12.72 -0.45
N ILE A 270 -4.58 11.99 0.62
CA ILE A 270 -5.94 11.49 0.89
C ILE A 270 -6.93 12.64 1.03
N ARG A 271 -6.58 13.64 1.84
CA ARG A 271 -7.37 14.86 2.04
C ARG A 271 -7.65 15.59 0.73
N SER A 272 -6.64 15.68 -0.14
CA SER A 272 -6.78 16.31 -1.45
C SER A 272 -7.75 15.54 -2.35
N GLY A 273 -7.68 14.21 -2.34
CA GLY A 273 -8.64 13.34 -3.05
C GLY A 273 -10.08 13.52 -2.58
N VAL A 274 -10.29 13.51 -1.26
CA VAL A 274 -11.61 13.74 -0.64
C VAL A 274 -12.16 15.12 -0.99
N LYS A 275 -11.36 16.18 -0.89
CA LYS A 275 -11.81 17.53 -1.26
C LYS A 275 -12.17 17.64 -2.74
N ALA A 276 -11.32 17.11 -3.62
CA ALA A 276 -11.58 17.11 -5.05
C ALA A 276 -12.88 16.38 -5.40
N PHE A 277 -13.17 15.27 -4.72
CA PHE A 277 -14.44 14.57 -4.83
C PHE A 277 -15.64 15.46 -4.46
N HIS A 278 -15.63 16.06 -3.27
CA HIS A 278 -16.73 16.93 -2.81
C HIS A 278 -16.91 18.18 -3.67
N GLU A 279 -15.83 18.76 -4.19
CA GLU A 279 -15.89 19.87 -5.13
C GLU A 279 -16.55 19.48 -6.46
N ARG A 280 -16.29 18.26 -6.97
CA ARG A 280 -16.96 17.74 -8.17
C ARG A 280 -18.45 17.54 -7.93
N GLN A 281 -18.82 16.95 -6.79
CA GLN A 281 -20.20 16.76 -6.37
C GLN A 281 -20.95 18.10 -6.28
N ALA A 282 -20.35 19.10 -5.63
CA ALA A 282 -20.94 20.43 -5.51
C ALA A 282 -21.13 21.12 -6.87
N LYS A 283 -20.17 20.98 -7.80
CA LYS A 283 -20.27 21.51 -9.16
C LYS A 283 -21.37 20.81 -9.97
N ALA A 284 -21.52 19.49 -9.84
CA ALA A 284 -22.57 18.71 -10.49
C ALA A 284 -23.98 19.04 -9.96
N ALA A 285 -24.10 19.28 -8.66
CA ALA A 285 -25.35 19.75 -8.06
C ALA A 285 -25.73 21.16 -8.52
N ALA A 286 -24.75 22.08 -8.57
CA ALA A 286 -24.96 23.45 -9.03
C ALA A 286 -25.38 23.52 -10.52
N SER A 287 -24.74 22.73 -11.39
CA SER A 287 -25.11 22.68 -12.82
C SER A 287 -26.51 22.10 -13.04
N SER A 288 -26.95 21.16 -12.20
CA SER A 288 -28.29 20.58 -12.26
C SER A 288 -29.40 21.54 -11.79
N SER A 289 -29.07 22.52 -10.95
CA SER A 289 -30.02 23.50 -10.41
C SER A 289 -30.33 24.68 -11.35
N ASN A 290 -29.48 24.96 -12.34
CA ASN A 290 -29.62 26.09 -13.27
C ASN A 290 -30.51 25.80 -14.52
N GLY A 291 -31.16 24.63 -14.57
CA GLY A 291 -31.97 24.17 -15.73
C GLY A 291 -33.47 24.49 -15.71
N LYS A 292 -33.99 25.27 -14.76
CA LYS A 292 -35.41 25.69 -14.75
C LYS A 292 -35.55 27.19 -15.06
N PRO A 293 -36.08 27.61 -16.22
CA PRO A 293 -36.44 29.01 -16.43
C PRO A 293 -37.60 29.36 -15.49
N LYS A 294 -37.37 30.33 -14.58
CA LYS A 294 -38.46 30.99 -13.86
C LYS A 294 -39.29 31.76 -14.89
N GLY A 295 -40.55 31.37 -15.03
CA GLY A 295 -41.54 32.11 -15.79
C GLY A 295 -41.58 33.57 -15.34
N MET A 296 -41.42 34.46 -16.32
CA MET A 296 -41.63 35.89 -16.20
C MET A 296 -43.08 36.15 -15.79
N VAL A 297 -43.30 36.87 -14.69
CA VAL A 297 -44.55 37.58 -14.46
C VAL A 297 -44.18 39.03 -14.21
N ASP A 298 -44.51 39.86 -15.20
CA ASP A 298 -44.43 41.31 -15.17
C ASP A 298 -45.31 41.89 -14.07
N GLY A 299 -44.75 42.83 -13.30
CA GLY A 299 -45.48 43.57 -12.28
C GLY A 299 -44.71 44.83 -11.85
N LYS A 300 -44.73 45.86 -12.69
CA LYS A 300 -44.34 47.23 -12.31
C LYS A 300 -45.39 47.83 -11.38
N SER A 301 -44.97 48.42 -10.26
CA SER A 301 -45.33 49.80 -9.92
C SER A 301 -44.44 50.34 -8.79
N ASN A 302 -44.22 51.65 -8.89
CA ASN A 302 -43.21 52.47 -8.21
C ASN A 302 -43.58 52.84 -6.78
N ALA A 303 -42.57 53.04 -5.92
CA ALA A 303 -42.49 54.18 -5.01
C ALA A 303 -41.06 54.33 -4.44
N ALA A 304 -40.45 55.48 -4.71
CA ALA A 304 -39.41 56.14 -3.91
C ALA A 304 -40.06 57.43 -3.35
N PRO A 305 -39.45 58.26 -2.46
CA PRO A 305 -38.04 58.29 -2.03
C PRO A 305 -37.82 58.58 -0.51
N SER A 306 -36.56 58.58 -0.03
CA SER A 306 -35.90 59.76 0.59
C SER A 306 -34.74 59.44 1.56
N SER A 307 -33.64 60.18 1.35
CA SER A 307 -32.70 60.82 2.31
C SER A 307 -31.74 60.00 3.20
N THR A 308 -30.48 59.91 2.73
CA THR A 308 -29.18 60.40 3.31
C THR A 308 -28.75 60.15 4.78
N PRO A 309 -27.42 60.19 5.07
CA PRO A 309 -26.76 59.31 6.04
C PRO A 309 -26.19 60.01 7.31
N SER A 310 -25.83 59.24 8.33
CA SER A 310 -24.87 59.63 9.38
C SER A 310 -24.29 58.36 10.03
N ARG A 311 -22.99 58.11 9.94
CA ARG A 311 -21.84 58.73 10.62
C ARG A 311 -21.55 58.04 11.97
N VAL A 312 -20.36 57.42 11.99
CA VAL A 312 -19.60 56.90 13.13
C VAL A 312 -19.45 57.94 14.25
N PRO A 313 -19.16 57.50 15.48
CA PRO A 313 -17.88 57.98 16.01
C PRO A 313 -17.03 56.88 16.65
N ALA A 314 -15.73 57.12 16.56
CA ALA A 314 -14.65 56.43 17.26
C ALA A 314 -14.37 57.10 18.62
N SER A 315 -13.92 56.31 19.60
CA SER A 315 -12.91 56.67 20.61
C SER A 315 -12.57 55.39 21.39
N ALA A 316 -11.38 54.81 21.22
CA ALA A 316 -10.10 55.17 21.86
C ALA A 316 -9.99 54.74 23.33
N GLY A 317 -9.09 53.77 23.57
CA GLY A 317 -8.19 53.69 24.71
C GLY A 317 -8.70 53.10 26.03
N GLN A 318 -8.22 51.91 26.42
CA GLN A 318 -7.14 51.78 27.42
C GLN A 318 -6.86 50.30 27.76
N GLU A 319 -5.57 49.98 27.79
CA GLU A 319 -4.99 48.78 28.38
C GLU A 319 -5.41 48.62 29.85
N THR A 320 -5.62 47.39 30.32
CA THR A 320 -5.20 46.96 31.66
C THR A 320 -5.02 45.44 31.72
N GLN A 321 -4.14 45.07 32.64
CA GLN A 321 -3.38 43.83 32.77
C GLN A 321 -4.19 42.61 33.25
N ALA A 322 -3.59 41.44 33.04
CA ALA A 322 -3.92 40.14 33.62
C ALA A 322 -4.05 40.14 35.16
N PRO A 323 -4.65 39.07 35.72
CA PRO A 323 -4.14 38.52 36.95
C PRO A 323 -3.80 37.03 36.82
N SER A 324 -2.57 36.74 37.23
CA SER A 324 -2.07 35.46 37.69
C SER A 324 -2.84 34.93 38.90
N LEU A 325 -3.13 33.63 38.94
CA LEU A 325 -3.43 32.91 40.18
C LEU A 325 -2.40 31.79 40.38
N LYS A 326 -1.70 31.86 41.52
CA LYS A 326 -0.80 30.82 42.05
C LYS A 326 -1.44 30.18 43.29
N ARG A 327 -0.97 28.94 43.55
CA ARG A 327 -0.93 28.14 44.80
C ARG A 327 -2.17 27.27 45.02
N LYS A 328 -2.05 26.00 45.44
CA LYS A 328 -1.11 25.40 46.41
C LYS A 328 -0.77 23.93 46.12
N ALA A 329 0.39 23.53 46.62
CA ALA A 329 0.82 22.16 46.87
C ALA A 329 0.04 21.51 48.04
N VAL A 330 -0.07 20.18 48.03
CA VAL A 330 -0.33 19.35 49.21
C VAL A 330 0.48 18.06 49.04
N ASP A 331 1.24 17.71 50.09
CA ASP A 331 2.10 16.54 50.24
C ASP A 331 1.33 15.22 50.52
N GLU A 332 2.10 14.14 50.41
CA GLU A 332 1.89 12.68 50.58
C GLU A 332 0.93 12.16 51.67
N VAL A 333 0.48 10.90 51.51
CA VAL A 333 0.90 9.70 52.29
C VAL A 333 -0.15 8.55 52.19
N ASP A 334 0.35 7.36 51.81
CA ASP A 334 -0.01 5.94 52.07
C ASP A 334 -1.45 5.39 52.03
N GLY A 335 -1.57 4.19 51.42
CA GLY A 335 -2.68 3.27 51.67
C GLY A 335 -2.88 2.16 50.64
N GLU A 336 -2.07 1.10 50.71
CA GLU A 336 -2.35 -0.22 50.12
C GLU A 336 -3.67 -0.80 50.69
N PRO A 337 -4.39 -1.66 49.93
CA PRO A 337 -4.60 -2.98 50.53
C PRO A 337 -4.51 -4.15 49.55
N ALA A 338 -4.02 -5.26 50.12
CA ALA A 338 -3.84 -6.55 49.52
C ALA A 338 -5.14 -7.35 49.28
N ALA A 339 -5.11 -8.10 48.18
CA ALA A 339 -5.58 -9.47 47.95
C ALA A 339 -7.04 -9.88 48.30
N LYS A 340 -7.75 -10.33 47.25
CA LYS A 340 -8.54 -11.58 47.33
C LYS A 340 -8.24 -12.49 46.14
N LYS A 341 -7.72 -13.66 46.50
CA LYS A 341 -7.59 -14.90 45.73
C LYS A 341 -8.95 -15.35 45.21
N VAL A 342 -9.05 -15.68 43.92
CA VAL A 342 -10.07 -16.61 43.40
C VAL A 342 -9.33 -17.62 42.53
N GLU A 343 -9.40 -18.88 42.95
CA GLU A 343 -8.85 -20.05 42.26
C GLU A 343 -9.85 -20.55 41.21
N GLY A 344 -9.33 -20.90 40.04
CA GLY A 344 -9.74 -22.07 39.25
C GLY A 344 -11.01 -21.99 38.39
N SER A 345 -10.81 -21.86 37.08
CA SER A 345 -11.43 -22.78 36.11
C SER A 345 -10.71 -22.69 34.77
N ASP A 346 -10.16 -23.83 34.35
CA ASP A 346 -9.71 -24.13 32.99
C ASP A 346 -10.76 -23.71 31.96
N GLU A 347 -10.36 -22.89 30.99
CA GLU A 347 -11.03 -22.87 29.69
C GLU A 347 -10.01 -22.47 28.61
N SER A 348 -9.55 -23.49 27.88
CA SER A 348 -8.78 -23.35 26.65
C SER A 348 -9.57 -22.54 25.63
N SER A 349 -9.17 -21.30 25.37
CA SER A 349 -9.79 -20.44 24.36
C SER A 349 -8.73 -19.85 23.41
N PRO A 350 -9.08 -19.69 22.12
CA PRO A 350 -8.11 -19.67 21.03
C PRO A 350 -7.40 -18.32 20.88
N LYS A 351 -6.07 -18.41 20.74
CA LYS A 351 -5.20 -17.32 20.30
C LYS A 351 -5.64 -16.84 18.91
N THR A 352 -5.93 -15.56 18.79
CA THR A 352 -6.33 -14.86 17.54
C THR A 352 -5.74 -13.45 17.69
N GLU A 353 -4.67 -12.96 17.04
CA GLU A 353 -4.05 -13.07 15.71
C GLU A 353 -4.79 -12.29 14.59
N ILE A 354 -4.26 -11.33 13.81
CA ILE A 354 -3.00 -10.55 13.73
C ILE A 354 -3.05 -9.64 12.44
N ALA A 355 -2.32 -8.51 12.34
CA ALA A 355 -2.38 -7.49 11.24
C ALA A 355 -1.33 -7.54 10.07
N ALA A 356 -1.38 -8.50 9.13
CA ALA A 356 -0.38 -8.61 8.03
C ALA A 356 -0.63 -7.61 6.88
N ALA A 357 0.37 -6.90 6.31
CA ALA A 357 0.06 -6.03 5.17
C ALA A 357 1.11 -5.46 4.17
N ILE A 358 2.39 -5.84 4.13
CA ILE A 358 3.39 -4.96 3.43
C ILE A 358 4.01 -5.51 2.14
N ASN A 359 4.03 -6.81 1.92
CA ASN A 359 5.25 -7.36 1.34
C ASN A 359 5.30 -7.62 -0.17
N VAL A 360 4.45 -6.97 -0.98
CA VAL A 360 4.51 -7.16 -2.43
C VAL A 360 5.46 -6.17 -3.11
N LEU A 361 5.68 -4.97 -2.58
CA LEU A 361 6.46 -3.92 -3.26
C LEU A 361 8.00 -4.02 -3.11
N THR A 362 8.53 -5.03 -2.41
CA THR A 362 9.78 -4.82 -1.65
C THR A 362 10.92 -5.84 -1.83
N GLU A 363 10.85 -6.78 -2.77
CA GLU A 363 11.94 -7.76 -2.94
C GLU A 363 13.15 -7.21 -3.73
N PRO A 364 14.40 -7.46 -3.29
CA PRO A 364 15.59 -6.86 -3.89
C PRO A 364 16.08 -7.58 -5.18
N PRO A 365 16.65 -6.84 -6.15
CA PRO A 365 17.54 -7.39 -7.17
C PRO A 365 18.96 -7.54 -6.59
N SER A 366 19.51 -8.76 -6.59
CA SER A 366 20.93 -8.99 -6.33
C SER A 366 21.55 -9.70 -7.53
N ASP A 367 22.38 -8.99 -8.30
CA ASP A 367 23.17 -9.56 -9.39
C ASP A 367 24.59 -9.91 -8.88
N SER A 368 25.06 -11.10 -9.26
CA SER A 368 26.47 -11.45 -9.40
C SER A 368 26.67 -11.85 -10.87
N PRO A 369 27.67 -11.34 -11.60
CA PRO A 369 27.82 -11.61 -13.02
C PRO A 369 28.55 -12.94 -13.23
N PHE A 370 27.83 -14.00 -13.58
CA PHE A 370 28.45 -15.18 -14.18
C PHE A 370 28.24 -15.18 -15.69
N LYS A 371 29.35 -15.09 -16.42
CA LYS A 371 29.45 -15.38 -17.86
C LYS A 371 28.95 -16.80 -18.10
N GLY A 372 27.83 -16.93 -18.82
CA GLY A 372 27.35 -18.20 -19.35
C GLY A 372 27.79 -18.36 -20.79
N ASP A 373 28.72 -19.29 -21.01
CA ASP A 373 29.06 -19.81 -22.33
C ASP A 373 27.87 -20.53 -22.96
N LYS A 374 27.81 -20.44 -24.29
CA LYS A 374 26.76 -20.99 -25.15
C LYS A 374 26.69 -22.51 -25.02
N ILE A 375 25.54 -23.02 -24.58
CA ILE A 375 25.13 -24.41 -24.84
C ILE A 375 23.72 -24.36 -25.46
N LYS A 376 23.64 -24.84 -26.71
CA LYS A 376 22.40 -25.00 -27.48
C LYS A 376 21.55 -26.13 -26.90
N PRO A 377 20.22 -26.01 -26.82
CA PRO A 377 19.35 -27.17 -26.88
C PRO A 377 18.76 -27.33 -28.29
N GLU A 378 18.84 -28.55 -28.80
CA GLU A 378 18.15 -29.02 -29.99
C GLU A 378 16.63 -28.91 -29.80
N GLN A 379 15.94 -28.25 -30.73
CA GLN A 379 14.49 -28.36 -30.88
C GLN A 379 14.20 -29.28 -32.07
N LYS A 380 13.49 -30.36 -31.78
CA LYS A 380 12.85 -31.22 -32.80
C LYS A 380 11.59 -30.53 -33.29
N GLU A 381 11.56 -30.30 -34.59
CA GLU A 381 10.41 -29.88 -35.37
C GLU A 381 9.24 -30.87 -35.27
N LEU A 382 8.02 -30.35 -35.24
CA LEU A 382 6.92 -30.95 -35.99
C LEU A 382 6.20 -29.84 -36.75
N ASN A 383 6.36 -29.88 -38.07
CA ASN A 383 5.55 -29.19 -39.06
C ASN A 383 4.09 -29.62 -38.95
N ASP A 384 3.15 -28.69 -39.12
CA ASP A 384 2.26 -28.83 -40.27
C ASP A 384 1.86 -27.48 -40.86
N LYS A 385 1.87 -27.46 -42.19
CA LYS A 385 1.68 -26.32 -43.10
C LYS A 385 0.18 -26.10 -43.34
N THR A 386 -0.29 -24.89 -43.52
CA THR A 386 -0.69 -24.27 -44.82
C THR A 386 -1.85 -23.32 -44.47
N SER A 387 -2.16 -22.21 -45.13
CA SER A 387 -1.57 -21.47 -46.25
C SER A 387 -2.24 -20.09 -46.27
N ASP A 388 -1.45 -19.14 -46.77
CA ASP A 388 -1.71 -17.77 -47.19
C ASP A 388 -3.08 -17.46 -47.83
N ALA A 389 -3.62 -16.25 -47.56
CA ALA A 389 -4.28 -15.40 -48.56
C ALA A 389 -4.56 -13.99 -48.00
N THR A 390 -4.19 -13.02 -48.83
CA THR A 390 -4.08 -11.58 -48.62
C THR A 390 -5.37 -10.79 -48.92
N ALA A 391 -5.45 -9.61 -48.30
CA ALA A 391 -6.04 -8.32 -48.73
C ALA A 391 -7.53 -8.25 -49.15
N ASP A 392 -8.30 -7.33 -48.53
CA ASP A 392 -8.51 -5.99 -49.11
C ASP A 392 -9.34 -5.05 -48.22
N LYS A 393 -9.00 -3.76 -48.25
CA LYS A 393 -9.74 -2.63 -47.65
C LYS A 393 -10.85 -2.17 -48.60
N LYS A 394 -12.02 -1.78 -48.05
CA LYS A 394 -12.81 -0.65 -48.58
C LYS A 394 -13.84 -0.12 -47.59
N ASP A 395 -13.89 1.20 -47.51
CA ASP A 395 -14.76 2.07 -46.71
C ASP A 395 -16.26 1.99 -47.08
N SER A 396 -17.15 2.27 -46.13
CA SER A 396 -18.06 3.45 -46.16
C SER A 396 -19.29 3.34 -45.21
N HIS A 397 -19.39 4.33 -44.32
CA HIS A 397 -20.56 5.14 -43.94
C HIS A 397 -21.93 4.56 -43.50
N THR A 398 -22.35 5.08 -42.33
CA THR A 398 -23.69 5.58 -41.91
C THR A 398 -24.86 4.61 -41.66
N GLY A 399 -25.38 4.64 -40.43
CA GLY A 399 -26.72 4.13 -40.11
C GLY A 399 -27.05 4.14 -38.61
N SER A 400 -27.55 5.29 -38.15
CA SER A 400 -28.33 5.57 -36.92
C SER A 400 -28.93 4.39 -36.15
N ASP A 401 -28.70 4.40 -34.82
CA ASP A 401 -29.46 3.67 -33.79
C ASP A 401 -30.93 4.12 -33.69
N PRO A 402 -31.83 3.26 -33.19
CA PRO A 402 -32.80 3.75 -32.21
C PRO A 402 -32.95 2.87 -30.95
N ASP A 403 -33.17 3.60 -29.85
CA ASP A 403 -33.87 3.26 -28.61
C ASP A 403 -33.24 2.27 -27.59
N SER A 404 -32.43 2.86 -26.72
CA SER A 404 -32.19 2.40 -25.36
C SER A 404 -33.34 2.88 -24.43
N ASN A 405 -34.12 1.94 -23.91
CA ASN A 405 -34.98 2.21 -22.76
C ASN A 405 -34.68 1.19 -21.66
N ALA A 406 -33.55 1.42 -20.97
CA ALA A 406 -33.16 0.70 -19.77
C ALA A 406 -33.78 1.38 -18.53
N PRO A 407 -34.30 0.63 -17.54
CA PRO A 407 -34.82 1.19 -16.31
C PRO A 407 -33.73 1.95 -15.55
N LYS A 408 -34.12 3.05 -14.88
CA LYS A 408 -33.24 3.84 -14.01
C LYS A 408 -32.80 2.98 -12.83
N ASP A 409 -31.55 2.55 -12.90
CA ASP A 409 -30.89 1.69 -11.91
C ASP A 409 -30.74 2.41 -10.57
N ASP A 410 -30.88 1.66 -9.49
CA ASP A 410 -30.73 2.11 -8.10
C ASP A 410 -29.35 2.76 -7.91
N GLN A 411 -29.31 4.09 -7.85
CA GLN A 411 -28.05 4.83 -7.67
C GLN A 411 -27.50 4.53 -6.29
N GLN A 412 -26.55 3.59 -6.21
CA GLN A 412 -25.63 3.54 -5.08
C GLN A 412 -25.05 4.95 -4.89
N PRO A 413 -25.00 5.46 -3.65
CA PRO A 413 -24.46 6.78 -3.41
C PRO A 413 -23.04 6.85 -3.99
N GLU A 414 -22.77 7.91 -4.75
CA GLU A 414 -21.43 8.15 -5.28
C GLU A 414 -20.47 8.29 -4.08
N VAL A 415 -19.47 7.43 -4.01
CA VAL A 415 -18.48 7.42 -2.92
C VAL A 415 -17.20 8.13 -3.33
N ALA A 416 -16.44 8.60 -2.35
CA ALA A 416 -15.14 9.20 -2.61
C ALA A 416 -14.16 8.16 -3.17
N GLU A 417 -13.85 8.29 -4.45
CA GLU A 417 -12.97 7.39 -5.20
C GLU A 417 -12.07 8.18 -6.15
N TRP A 418 -10.80 7.77 -6.23
CA TRP A 418 -9.83 8.27 -7.21
C TRP A 418 -8.70 7.26 -7.42
N GLY A 419 -7.93 7.49 -8.48
CA GLY A 419 -6.81 6.64 -8.85
C GLY A 419 -6.50 6.77 -10.34
N ASN A 420 -5.74 5.79 -10.84
CA ASN A 420 -5.46 5.63 -12.26
C ASN A 420 -5.57 4.14 -12.64
N SER A 421 -4.96 3.73 -13.76
CA SER A 421 -5.09 2.36 -14.25
C SER A 421 -4.40 1.31 -13.35
N ILE A 422 -3.48 1.73 -12.47
CA ILE A 422 -2.69 0.82 -11.63
C ILE A 422 -3.02 0.91 -10.14
N TYR A 423 -3.57 2.02 -9.64
CA TYR A 423 -3.94 2.16 -8.23
C TYR A 423 -5.30 2.82 -8.07
N ARG A 424 -6.00 2.51 -6.97
CA ARG A 424 -7.27 3.13 -6.61
C ARG A 424 -7.40 3.24 -5.09
N VAL A 425 -7.94 4.37 -4.65
CA VAL A 425 -8.38 4.62 -3.27
C VAL A 425 -9.88 4.78 -3.30
N ARG A 426 -10.60 4.04 -2.45
CA ARG A 426 -12.06 4.09 -2.38
C ARG A 426 -12.55 4.09 -0.94
N PHE A 427 -13.37 5.07 -0.58
CA PHE A 427 -14.05 5.08 0.71
C PHE A 427 -15.35 4.29 0.63
N PRO A 428 -15.68 3.47 1.66
CA PRO A 428 -16.92 2.70 1.67
C PRO A 428 -18.16 3.55 2.02
N GLY A 429 -17.99 4.78 2.49
CA GLY A 429 -19.07 5.65 2.94
C GLY A 429 -18.68 7.13 2.92
N ASP A 430 -19.42 7.93 3.68
CA ASP A 430 -19.26 9.38 3.73
C ASP A 430 -17.86 9.80 4.20
N THR A 431 -17.37 10.88 3.61
CA THR A 431 -16.08 11.49 3.95
C THR A 431 -16.28 12.96 4.34
N PRO A 432 -15.43 13.51 5.21
CA PRO A 432 -15.58 14.89 5.68
C PRO A 432 -15.36 15.88 4.52
N THR A 433 -16.31 16.78 4.30
CA THR A 433 -16.29 17.75 3.19
C THR A 433 -15.12 18.73 3.27
N ASP A 434 -14.64 19.04 4.48
CA ASP A 434 -13.46 19.88 4.73
C ASP A 434 -12.13 19.11 4.66
N GLY A 435 -12.21 17.79 4.46
CA GLY A 435 -11.10 16.85 4.45
C GLY A 435 -10.38 16.72 5.80
N ILE A 436 -11.04 17.06 6.91
CA ILE A 436 -10.49 16.92 8.27
C ILE A 436 -11.12 15.70 8.92
N PHE A 437 -10.33 14.64 9.09
CA PHE A 437 -10.75 13.36 9.63
C PHE A 437 -10.85 13.41 11.17
N ARG A 438 -12.09 13.45 11.70
CA ARG A 438 -12.38 13.48 13.14
C ARG A 438 -13.47 12.45 13.51
N PRO A 439 -13.26 11.56 14.50
CA PRO A 439 -12.04 11.37 15.30
C PRO A 439 -10.83 10.94 14.45
N PRO A 440 -9.59 10.94 14.96
CA PRO A 440 -8.41 10.65 14.14
C PRO A 440 -8.20 9.15 13.84
N TYR A 441 -9.21 8.30 14.07
CA TYR A 441 -9.15 6.85 13.92
C TYR A 441 -10.40 6.35 13.18
N GLY A 442 -10.34 5.14 12.60
CA GLY A 442 -11.49 4.44 12.04
C GLY A 442 -11.91 4.86 10.63
N TRP A 443 -11.18 5.79 10.00
CA TRP A 443 -11.45 6.23 8.62
C TRP A 443 -10.92 5.20 7.62
N LYS A 444 -11.72 4.15 7.41
CA LYS A 444 -11.41 3.05 6.50
C LYS A 444 -11.50 3.48 5.04
N TYR A 445 -10.54 3.05 4.23
CA TYR A 445 -10.62 3.07 2.77
C TYR A 445 -10.08 1.74 2.21
N SER A 446 -10.53 1.35 1.03
CA SER A 446 -9.91 0.26 0.29
C SER A 446 -8.81 0.81 -0.60
N TYR A 447 -7.65 0.15 -0.56
CA TYR A 447 -6.53 0.43 -1.45
C TYR A 447 -6.37 -0.72 -2.44
N PHE A 448 -6.33 -0.39 -3.72
CA PHE A 448 -6.00 -1.30 -4.80
C PHE A 448 -4.69 -0.86 -5.43
N LEU A 449 -3.82 -1.83 -5.70
CA LEU A 449 -2.59 -1.66 -6.45
C LEU A 449 -2.34 -2.89 -7.31
N GLU A 450 -2.24 -2.68 -8.61
CA GLU A 450 -2.04 -3.73 -9.60
C GLU A 450 -0.88 -4.66 -9.22
N GLU A 451 -1.13 -5.97 -9.25
CA GLU A 451 -0.18 -7.05 -8.89
C GLU A 451 0.35 -7.04 -7.44
N ALA A 452 -0.17 -6.17 -6.58
CA ALA A 452 0.37 -5.98 -5.23
C ALA A 452 -0.66 -5.98 -4.12
N VAL A 453 -1.81 -5.34 -4.33
CA VAL A 453 -2.84 -5.17 -3.31
C VAL A 453 -4.21 -5.27 -3.98
N GLU A 454 -5.02 -6.25 -3.59
CA GLU A 454 -6.39 -6.43 -4.10
C GLU A 454 -7.38 -5.92 -3.06
N GLU A 455 -7.73 -4.63 -3.14
CA GLU A 455 -8.81 -4.01 -2.33
C GLU A 455 -8.62 -4.24 -0.82
N VAL A 456 -7.40 -4.02 -0.32
CA VAL A 456 -7.09 -4.18 1.10
C VAL A 456 -7.65 -3.00 1.89
N PRO A 457 -8.36 -3.25 3.01
CA PRO A 457 -8.77 -2.20 3.92
C PRO A 457 -7.58 -1.57 4.66
N GLU A 458 -7.40 -0.27 4.47
CA GLU A 458 -6.43 0.59 5.17
C GLU A 458 -7.18 1.69 5.95
N TYR A 459 -6.48 2.39 6.84
CA TYR A 459 -7.06 3.50 7.61
C TYR A 459 -6.27 4.78 7.42
N VAL A 460 -6.98 5.91 7.30
CA VAL A 460 -6.34 7.22 7.23
C VAL A 460 -5.57 7.46 8.53
N VAL A 461 -4.33 7.95 8.40
CA VAL A 461 -3.49 8.40 9.51
C VAL A 461 -3.45 9.93 9.48
N PRO A 462 -4.33 10.66 10.19
CA PRO A 462 -4.33 12.12 10.15
C PRO A 462 -3.03 12.63 10.78
N TRP A 463 -2.10 13.10 9.95
CA TRP A 463 -0.70 13.22 10.36
C TRP A 463 -0.47 14.12 11.58
N GLU A 464 -1.12 15.28 11.64
CA GLU A 464 -0.94 16.19 12.78
C GLU A 464 -1.52 15.61 14.08
N ALA A 465 -2.57 14.79 14.00
CA ALA A 465 -3.07 14.06 15.15
C ALA A 465 -2.07 12.96 15.55
N PHE A 466 -1.56 12.19 14.59
CA PHE A 466 -0.53 11.18 14.85
C PHE A 466 0.73 11.78 15.49
N ARG A 467 1.24 12.91 14.98
CA ARG A 467 2.38 13.62 15.55
C ARG A 467 2.11 14.01 17.01
N ALA A 468 0.95 14.60 17.29
CA ALA A 468 0.58 14.98 18.65
C ALA A 468 0.49 13.77 19.60
N ILE A 469 -0.11 12.67 19.15
CA ILE A 469 -0.18 11.44 19.97
C ILE A 469 1.22 10.87 20.18
N ALA A 470 2.11 10.90 19.18
CA ALA A 470 3.47 10.40 19.30
C ALA A 470 4.32 11.19 20.32
N GLU A 471 4.08 12.50 20.48
CA GLU A 471 4.74 13.34 21.48
C GLU A 471 4.47 12.85 22.92
N ASP A 472 3.26 12.34 23.21
CA ASP A 472 2.92 11.74 24.51
C ASP A 472 3.77 10.49 24.83
N TYR A 473 4.40 9.90 23.81
CA TYR A 473 5.31 8.76 23.93
C TYR A 473 6.79 9.15 23.85
N ASN A 474 7.11 10.44 24.02
CA ASN A 474 8.46 11.02 23.88
C ASN A 474 9.08 10.79 22.49
N LEU A 475 8.25 10.79 21.43
CA LEU A 475 8.72 10.70 20.05
C LEU A 475 8.53 12.06 19.39
N GLU A 476 9.65 12.69 19.02
CA GLU A 476 9.65 13.99 18.34
C GLU A 476 9.92 13.80 16.85
N LEU A 477 9.13 14.48 16.01
CA LEU A 477 9.27 14.40 14.56
C LEU A 477 10.57 15.08 14.11
N GLN A 478 11.46 14.32 13.47
CA GLN A 478 12.69 14.83 12.86
C GLN A 478 12.57 14.98 11.34
N TYR A 479 11.79 14.12 10.69
CA TYR A 479 11.70 14.08 9.24
C TYR A 479 10.32 13.60 8.81
N ARG A 480 9.71 14.27 7.83
CA ARG A 480 8.55 13.81 7.08
C ARG A 480 8.62 14.41 5.69
N LYS A 481 8.63 13.57 4.65
CA LYS A 481 8.65 14.04 3.26
C LYS A 481 7.83 13.13 2.35
N PRO A 482 6.99 13.67 1.45
CA PRO A 482 6.42 12.90 0.35
C PRO A 482 7.52 12.23 -0.47
N PHE A 483 7.24 11.06 -1.05
CA PHE A 483 8.22 10.32 -1.83
C PHE A 483 8.85 11.13 -2.98
N THR A 484 8.06 12.01 -3.61
CA THR A 484 8.52 12.91 -4.67
C THR A 484 9.58 13.90 -4.18
N GLU A 485 9.45 14.39 -2.95
CA GLU A 485 10.42 15.29 -2.34
C GLU A 485 11.69 14.52 -1.97
N VAL A 486 11.57 13.33 -1.36
CA VAL A 486 12.71 12.44 -1.09
C VAL A 486 13.50 12.17 -2.38
N TRP A 487 12.80 11.85 -3.47
CA TRP A 487 13.43 11.68 -4.78
C TRP A 487 14.14 12.94 -5.25
N SER A 488 13.48 14.09 -5.21
CA SER A 488 14.05 15.34 -5.70
C SER A 488 15.35 15.73 -5.00
N GLU A 489 15.44 15.48 -3.69
CA GLU A 489 16.60 15.83 -2.86
C GLU A 489 17.73 14.82 -2.97
N GLU A 490 17.40 13.53 -3.02
CA GLU A 490 18.40 12.47 -2.84
C GLU A 490 18.87 11.84 -4.16
N LYS A 491 18.13 12.01 -5.27
CA LYS A 491 18.45 11.36 -6.55
C LYS A 491 19.84 11.70 -7.10
N ASP A 492 20.41 12.85 -6.74
CA ASP A 492 21.73 13.27 -7.22
C ASP A 492 22.79 13.26 -6.11
N SER A 493 22.46 12.72 -4.93
CA SER A 493 23.44 12.60 -3.86
C SER A 493 24.53 11.58 -4.22
N PRO A 494 25.77 11.76 -3.72
CA PRO A 494 26.87 10.84 -4.02
C PRO A 494 26.60 9.38 -3.65
N VAL A 495 25.70 9.14 -2.69
CA VAL A 495 25.33 7.80 -2.21
C VAL A 495 24.11 7.27 -2.95
N PHE A 496 23.03 8.05 -3.03
CA PHE A 496 21.74 7.54 -3.50
C PHE A 496 21.54 7.69 -5.01
N GLY A 497 22.26 8.60 -5.67
CA GLY A 497 22.24 8.71 -7.12
C GLY A 497 22.74 7.45 -7.82
N PRO A 498 23.97 6.98 -7.55
CA PRO A 498 24.45 5.70 -8.09
C PRO A 498 23.58 4.51 -7.69
N LEU A 499 22.98 4.53 -6.49
CA LEU A 499 22.04 3.50 -6.05
C LEU A 499 20.77 3.48 -6.91
N SER A 500 20.20 4.65 -7.24
CA SER A 500 19.00 4.76 -8.07
C SER A 500 19.20 4.16 -9.47
N GLU A 501 20.41 4.28 -10.04
CA GLU A 501 20.78 3.69 -11.32
C GLU A 501 20.92 2.16 -11.22
N ARG A 502 21.59 1.67 -10.17
CA ARG A 502 21.74 0.22 -9.93
C ARG A 502 20.39 -0.47 -9.69
N MET A 503 19.46 0.22 -9.05
CA MET A 503 18.12 -0.29 -8.77
C MET A 503 17.14 -0.13 -9.94
N GLY A 504 17.57 0.48 -11.05
CA GLY A 504 16.72 0.68 -12.23
C GLY A 504 15.59 1.69 -12.01
N VAL A 505 15.77 2.64 -11.09
CA VAL A 505 14.83 3.75 -10.89
C VAL A 505 15.01 4.81 -11.96
N ARG A 506 16.25 5.06 -12.37
CA ARG A 506 16.61 5.94 -13.49
C ARG A 506 17.67 5.30 -14.38
N GLY A 507 17.80 5.82 -15.60
CA GLY A 507 18.86 5.44 -16.52
C GLY A 507 20.26 5.77 -15.98
N ARG A 508 21.28 5.07 -16.50
CA ARG A 508 22.67 5.29 -16.10
C ARG A 508 23.14 6.73 -16.38
N ASN A 509 24.16 7.17 -15.64
CA ASN A 509 24.80 8.49 -15.80
C ASN A 509 23.80 9.64 -15.59
N ALA A 510 23.03 9.60 -14.49
CA ALA A 510 21.94 10.53 -14.22
C ALA A 510 20.91 10.63 -15.37
N GLY A 511 20.61 9.48 -15.99
CA GLY A 511 19.64 9.37 -17.08
C GLY A 511 18.19 9.60 -16.63
N PRO A 512 17.23 9.49 -17.56
CA PRO A 512 15.82 9.76 -17.28
C PRO A 512 15.24 8.77 -16.27
N LEU A 513 14.20 9.20 -15.57
CA LEU A 513 13.41 8.34 -14.69
C LEU A 513 12.78 7.18 -15.49
N LEU A 514 12.89 5.96 -14.96
CA LEU A 514 12.33 4.73 -15.54
C LEU A 514 11.00 4.32 -14.90
N VAL A 515 10.43 5.21 -14.09
CA VAL A 515 9.12 5.11 -13.46
C VAL A 515 8.13 5.89 -14.32
N SER A 516 7.06 5.24 -14.75
CA SER A 516 6.02 5.89 -15.55
C SER A 516 5.26 6.95 -14.73
N LYS A 517 4.48 7.80 -15.41
CA LYS A 517 3.67 8.84 -14.74
C LYS A 517 2.63 8.22 -13.81
N GLU A 518 1.97 7.16 -14.22
CA GLU A 518 0.96 6.46 -13.41
C GLU A 518 1.60 5.78 -12.18
N GLU A 519 2.76 5.13 -12.36
CA GLU A 519 3.55 4.59 -11.24
C GLU A 519 4.00 5.67 -10.28
N MET A 520 4.44 6.83 -10.78
CA MET A 520 4.86 7.94 -9.93
C MET A 520 3.68 8.56 -9.16
N GLU A 521 2.49 8.62 -9.77
CA GLU A 521 1.28 9.05 -9.09
C GLU A 521 0.92 8.10 -7.92
N ALA A 522 0.96 6.78 -8.16
CA ALA A 522 0.76 5.78 -7.12
C ALA A 522 1.84 5.88 -6.01
N ALA A 523 3.10 6.10 -6.38
CA ALA A 523 4.18 6.29 -5.41
C ALA A 523 3.99 7.56 -4.55
N SER A 524 3.45 8.63 -5.15
CA SER A 524 3.19 9.92 -4.50
C SER A 524 2.08 9.86 -3.46
N PHE A 525 1.35 8.75 -3.39
CA PHE A 525 0.40 8.48 -2.32
C PHE A 525 1.09 8.37 -0.95
N TYR A 526 2.39 8.07 -0.91
CA TYR A 526 3.13 7.79 0.32
C TYR A 526 4.09 8.92 0.71
N HIS A 527 4.39 8.99 2.01
CA HIS A 527 5.52 9.74 2.55
C HIS A 527 6.46 8.83 3.34
N ALA A 528 7.69 9.29 3.56
CA ALA A 528 8.62 8.71 4.51
C ALA A 528 8.75 9.62 5.74
N PHE A 529 9.03 9.03 6.90
CA PHE A 529 9.20 9.78 8.14
C PHE A 529 10.29 9.20 9.04
N CYS A 530 10.76 10.02 9.99
CA CYS A 530 11.60 9.62 11.11
C CYS A 530 11.23 10.46 12.35
N PHE A 531 10.98 9.79 13.47
CA PHE A 531 10.90 10.37 14.81
C PHE A 531 12.17 10.00 15.60
N TYR A 532 12.46 10.79 16.62
CA TYR A 532 13.54 10.59 17.56
C TYR A 532 12.98 10.42 18.98
N LYS A 533 13.50 9.44 19.71
CA LYS A 533 13.11 9.19 21.10
C LYS A 533 13.88 10.14 22.04
N ILE A 534 13.17 11.01 22.76
CA ILE A 534 13.75 11.95 23.74
C ILE A 534 14.12 11.26 25.05
#